data_AF-A0A452YJ05-F1
#
_entry.id   AF-A0A452YJ05-F1
#
_cell.length_a   1.000
_cell.length_b   1.000
_cell.length_c   1.000
_cell.angle_alpha   90.00
_cell.angle_beta   90.00
_cell.angle_gamma   90.00
#
_symmetry.space_group_name_H-M   'P 1'
#
loop_
_entity.id
_entity.type
_entity.pdbx_description
1 polymer ?
#
loop_
_entity_poly.entity_id
_entity_poly.type
_entity_poly.pdbx_seq_one_letter_code
_entity_poly.pdbx_strand_id
1 'polypeptide(L)'
;LQRSGVARVIHLCTAAEGEIKATELPVPSAVAELLAEYDHLFAEPRGLPPQRAFDHTIPLLPGAKPVNIRPYRYSPAQKDEVERQVADMLAQGIIVPSSSPSASPVLLV
;
A
#
# COMPACT_ATOMS: atom_id res chain seq x y z
N LEU A 1 5.43 -9.57 53.55
CA LEU A 1 6.09 -9.37 52.23
C LEU A 1 5.65 -10.50 51.30
N GLN A 2 4.66 -10.28 50.43
CA GLN A 2 4.28 -11.27 49.40
C GLN A 2 4.78 -10.75 48.05
N ARG A 3 5.80 -11.40 47.48
CA ARG A 3 6.31 -11.13 46.13
C ARG A 3 5.48 -11.94 45.15
N SER A 4 4.50 -11.31 44.46
CA SER A 4 3.83 -11.95 43.33
C SER A 4 4.78 -11.90 42.13
N GLY A 5 5.39 -13.04 41.81
CA GLY A 5 6.18 -13.19 40.59
C GLY A 5 5.26 -13.31 39.38
N VAL A 6 5.44 -12.46 38.38
CA VAL A 6 4.75 -12.58 37.09
C VAL A 6 5.58 -13.51 36.21
N ALA A 7 5.00 -14.66 35.85
CA ALA A 7 5.60 -15.56 34.87
C ALA A 7 5.10 -15.20 33.47
N ARG A 8 6.01 -15.05 32.50
CA ARG A 8 5.69 -14.92 31.08
C ARG A 8 6.25 -16.14 30.36
N VAL A 9 5.38 -16.83 29.63
CA VAL A 9 5.77 -17.93 28.74
C VAL A 9 6.09 -17.30 27.38
N ILE A 10 7.32 -17.50 26.91
CA ILE A 10 7.75 -17.10 25.56
C ILE A 10 7.94 -18.38 24.78
N HIS A 11 7.16 -18.54 23.70
CA HIS A 11 7.31 -19.66 22.79
C HIS A 11 8.27 -19.26 21.68
N LEU A 12 9.45 -19.87 21.66
CA LEU A 12 10.45 -19.69 20.61
C LEU A 12 10.30 -20.86 19.62
N CYS A 13 9.92 -20.55 18.39
CA CYS A 13 9.94 -21.51 17.29
C CYS A 13 11.25 -21.38 16.52
N THR A 14 11.94 -22.49 16.30
CA THR A 14 13.11 -22.57 15.43
C THR A 14 12.67 -22.61 13.97
N ALA A 15 13.06 -21.62 13.18
CA ALA A 15 12.85 -21.63 11.74
C ALA A 15 13.86 -22.60 11.09
N ALA A 16 13.36 -23.74 10.61
CA ALA A 16 14.12 -24.60 9.71
C ALA A 16 13.94 -24.07 8.28
N GLU A 17 15.04 -23.89 7.57
CA GLU A 17 15.08 -23.54 6.15
C GLU A 17 14.53 -24.72 5.34
N GLY A 18 13.24 -24.69 5.04
CA GLY A 18 12.55 -25.70 4.24
C GLY A 18 11.19 -25.16 3.78
N GLU A 19 10.84 -25.45 2.53
CA GLU A 19 9.63 -24.99 1.84
C GLU A 19 8.41 -24.86 2.76
N ILE A 20 7.82 -23.66 2.82
CA ILE A 20 6.58 -23.37 3.56
C ILE A 20 5.43 -24.10 2.84
N LYS A 21 5.27 -25.40 3.09
CA LYS A 21 3.98 -26.04 2.93
C LYS A 21 3.10 -25.51 4.05
N ALA A 22 2.09 -24.73 3.68
CA ALA A 22 1.04 -24.27 4.58
C ALA A 22 0.54 -25.48 5.39
N THR A 23 1.00 -25.58 6.63
CA THR A 23 0.49 -26.58 7.55
C THR A 23 -0.86 -26.01 7.95
N GLU A 24 -1.96 -26.67 7.57
CA GLU A 24 -3.33 -26.33 7.98
C GLU A 24 -3.50 -26.59 9.49
N LEU A 25 -2.72 -25.88 10.32
CA LEU A 25 -3.01 -25.77 11.74
C LEU A 25 -4.21 -24.82 11.86
N PRO A 26 -5.27 -25.21 12.56
CA PRO A 26 -6.43 -24.35 12.72
C PRO A 26 -6.01 -23.02 13.35
N VAL A 27 -6.39 -21.93 12.69
CA VAL A 27 -6.16 -20.57 13.19
C VAL A 27 -6.73 -20.49 14.61
N PRO A 28 -5.94 -20.12 15.64
CA PRO A 28 -6.45 -19.98 17.00
C PRO A 28 -7.66 -19.05 17.02
N SER A 29 -8.69 -19.39 17.82
CA SER A 29 -9.98 -18.68 17.80
C SER A 29 -9.84 -17.17 17.97
N ALA A 30 -8.96 -16.71 18.87
CA ALA A 30 -8.68 -15.31 19.10
C ALA A 30 -8.14 -14.58 17.85
N VAL A 31 -7.38 -15.27 17.00
CA VAL A 31 -6.87 -14.71 15.75
C VAL A 31 -7.96 -14.71 14.68
N ALA A 32 -8.78 -15.75 14.62
CA ALA A 32 -9.91 -15.81 13.69
C ALA A 32 -10.94 -14.70 13.96
N GLU A 33 -11.24 -14.43 15.22
CA GLU A 33 -12.11 -13.33 15.65
C GLU A 33 -11.54 -11.97 15.21
N LEU A 34 -10.23 -11.75 15.41
CA LEU A 34 -9.57 -10.51 15.00
C LEU A 34 -9.58 -10.34 13.48
N LEU A 35 -9.31 -11.40 12.72
CA LEU A 35 -9.36 -11.35 11.25
C LEU A 35 -10.77 -11.02 10.75
N ALA A 36 -11.80 -11.56 11.38
CA ALA A 36 -13.18 -11.25 11.04
C ALA A 36 -13.57 -9.80 11.39
N GLU A 37 -13.12 -9.28 12.54
CA GLU A 37 -13.35 -7.88 12.96
C GLU A 37 -12.72 -6.89 11.97
N TYR A 38 -11.50 -7.18 11.51
CA TYR A 38 -10.72 -6.31 10.64
C TYR A 38 -10.70 -6.75 9.17
N ASP A 39 -11.66 -7.57 8.73
CA ASP A 39 -11.74 -8.07 7.34
C ASP A 39 -11.75 -6.92 6.31
N HIS A 40 -12.41 -5.81 6.68
CA HIS A 40 -12.46 -4.59 5.88
C HIS A 40 -11.09 -3.94 5.61
N LEU A 41 -10.05 -4.20 6.43
CA LEU A 41 -8.69 -3.70 6.18
C LEU A 41 -8.01 -4.39 4.99
N PHE A 42 -8.48 -5.57 4.61
CA PHE A 42 -7.98 -6.35 3.47
C PHE A 42 -8.80 -6.15 2.21
N ALA A 43 -9.93 -5.44 2.29
CA ALA A 43 -10.72 -5.08 1.13
C ALA A 43 -9.94 -4.11 0.23
N GLU A 44 -10.16 -4.20 -1.09
CA GLU A 44 -9.58 -3.27 -2.03
C GLU A 44 -10.05 -1.84 -1.73
N PRO A 45 -9.15 -0.87 -1.56
CA PRO A 45 -9.52 0.49 -1.19
C PRO A 45 -10.34 1.14 -2.29
N ARG A 46 -11.51 1.67 -1.93
CA ARG A 46 -12.42 2.39 -2.84
C ARG A 46 -12.44 3.86 -2.46
N GLY A 47 -11.50 4.63 -2.99
CA GLY A 47 -11.41 6.08 -2.77
C GLY A 47 -10.19 6.52 -1.98
N LEU A 48 -10.12 7.84 -1.75
CA LEU A 48 -9.10 8.46 -0.92
C LEU A 48 -9.28 8.07 0.55
N PRO A 49 -8.18 7.97 1.32
CA PRO A 49 -8.27 7.76 2.75
C PRO A 49 -9.05 8.90 3.43
N PRO A 50 -9.67 8.64 4.60
CA PRO A 50 -10.34 9.68 5.38
C PRO A 50 -9.41 10.86 5.66
N GLN A 51 -9.97 12.05 5.71
CA GLN A 51 -9.22 13.26 6.03
C GLN A 51 -8.53 13.11 7.40
N ARG A 52 -7.25 13.47 7.45
CA ARG A 52 -6.44 13.42 8.67
C ARG A 52 -6.21 14.83 9.20
N ALA A 53 -5.74 14.95 10.43
CA ALA A 53 -5.41 16.24 11.04
C ALA A 53 -4.26 16.98 10.35
N PHE A 54 -3.44 16.26 9.58
CA PHE A 54 -2.29 16.79 8.87
C PHE A 54 -2.27 16.26 7.44
N ASP A 55 -2.14 17.17 6.48
CA ASP A 55 -1.89 16.84 5.09
C ASP A 55 -0.40 16.77 4.81
N HIS A 56 -0.01 15.89 3.89
CA HIS A 56 1.37 15.81 3.45
C HIS A 56 1.71 16.98 2.54
N THR A 57 2.75 17.75 2.89
CA THR A 57 3.28 18.83 2.06
C THR A 57 4.72 18.51 1.68
N ILE A 58 5.06 18.68 0.40
CA ILE A 58 6.42 18.55 -0.11
C ILE A 58 7.01 19.95 -0.26
N PRO A 59 7.90 20.40 0.66
CA PRO A 59 8.53 21.72 0.55
C PRO A 59 9.52 21.73 -0.61
N LEU A 60 9.43 22.75 -1.47
CA LEU A 60 10.37 22.97 -2.56
C LEU A 60 11.52 23.86 -2.10
N LEU A 61 12.71 23.63 -2.67
CA LEU A 61 13.84 24.53 -2.47
C LEU A 61 13.53 25.92 -3.08
N PRO A 62 14.01 27.02 -2.48
CA PRO A 62 13.87 28.35 -3.06
C PRO A 62 14.42 28.41 -4.50
N GLY A 63 13.60 28.87 -5.44
CA GLY A 63 13.98 28.96 -6.86
C GLY A 63 13.93 27.64 -7.65
N ALA A 64 13.40 26.56 -7.07
CA ALA A 64 13.18 25.31 -7.79
C ALA A 64 12.27 25.53 -9.01
N LYS A 65 12.72 25.05 -10.18
CA LYS A 65 11.94 25.11 -11.42
C LYS A 65 11.13 23.82 -11.59
N PRO A 66 9.89 23.90 -12.09
CA PRO A 66 9.10 22.72 -12.37
C PRO A 66 9.76 21.87 -13.46
N VAL A 67 9.74 20.55 -13.28
CA VAL A 67 10.21 19.59 -14.28
C VAL A 67 9.06 19.32 -15.22
N ASN A 68 9.22 19.59 -16.51
CA ASN A 68 8.22 19.30 -17.54
C ASN A 68 8.88 18.55 -18.70
N ILE A 69 8.79 17.22 -18.64
CA ILE A 69 9.44 16.31 -19.57
C ILE A 69 8.38 15.66 -20.46
N ARG A 70 8.70 15.52 -21.75
CA ARG A 70 7.81 14.86 -22.71
C ARG A 70 7.64 13.37 -22.38
N PRO A 71 6.44 12.79 -22.55
CA PRO A 71 6.23 11.35 -22.42
C PRO A 71 7.15 10.53 -23.35
N TYR A 72 7.57 9.34 -22.90
CA TYR A 72 8.30 8.40 -23.74
C TYR A 72 7.40 7.81 -24.85
N ARG A 73 8.04 7.28 -25.90
CA ARG A 73 7.32 6.55 -26.95
C ARG A 73 7.05 5.12 -26.49
N TYR A 74 5.82 4.66 -26.71
CA TYR A 74 5.36 3.31 -26.39
C TYR A 74 4.88 2.59 -27.64
N SER A 75 4.95 1.26 -27.62
CA SER A 75 4.19 0.44 -28.57
C SER A 75 2.68 0.57 -28.28
N PRO A 76 1.79 0.24 -29.25
CA PRO A 76 0.35 0.27 -29.02
C PRO A 76 -0.08 -0.54 -27.79
N ALA A 77 0.42 -1.77 -27.62
CA ALA A 77 0.08 -2.62 -26.47
C ALA A 77 0.48 -2.02 -25.12
N GLN A 78 1.64 -1.35 -25.04
CA GLN A 78 2.08 -0.67 -23.82
C GLN A 78 1.20 0.55 -23.51
N LYS A 79 0.80 1.30 -24.55
CA LYS A 79 -0.11 2.43 -24.40
C LYS A 79 -1.46 1.96 -23.87
N ASP A 80 -2.00 0.88 -24.42
CA ASP A 80 -3.30 0.33 -24.02
C ASP A 80 -3.29 -0.08 -22.53
N GLU A 81 -2.21 -0.72 -22.05
CA GLU A 81 -2.09 -1.09 -20.64
C GLU A 81 -1.97 0.13 -19.72
N VAL A 82 -1.20 1.14 -20.12
CA VAL A 82 -1.11 2.40 -19.35
C VAL A 82 -2.47 3.09 -19.27
N GLU A 83 -3.21 3.17 -20.37
CA GLU A 83 -4.55 3.77 -20.39
C GLU A 83 -5.54 2.99 -19.53
N ARG A 84 -5.49 1.66 -19.55
CA ARG A 84 -6.30 0.78 -18.68
C ARG A 84 -6.03 1.05 -17.20
N GLN A 85 -4.78 1.05 -16.78
CA GLN A 85 -4.40 1.33 -15.37
C GLN A 85 -4.79 2.75 -14.94
N VAL A 86 -4.61 3.75 -15.83
CA VAL A 86 -5.02 5.13 -15.54
C VAL A 86 -6.54 5.22 -15.35
N ALA A 87 -7.33 4.53 -16.17
CA ALA A 87 -8.78 4.49 -16.01
C ALA A 87 -9.20 3.85 -14.68
N ASP A 88 -8.57 2.73 -14.31
CA ASP A 88 -8.84 2.06 -13.03
C ASP A 88 -8.50 2.98 -11.84
N MET A 89 -7.33 3.63 -11.85
CA MET A 89 -6.90 4.55 -10.79
C MET A 89 -7.80 5.79 -10.69
N LEU A 90 -8.31 6.31 -11.82
CA LEU A 90 -9.29 7.39 -11.85
C LEU A 90 -10.63 6.95 -11.23
N ALA A 91 -11.10 5.75 -11.58
CA ALA A 91 -12.33 5.19 -11.02
C ALA A 91 -12.21 4.92 -9.51
N GLN A 92 -11.03 4.50 -9.05
CA GLN A 92 -10.72 4.33 -7.63
C GLN A 92 -10.46 5.65 -6.89
N GLY A 93 -10.32 6.78 -7.60
CA GLY A 93 -10.04 8.09 -6.99
C GLY A 93 -8.61 8.25 -6.45
N ILE A 94 -7.68 7.38 -6.85
CA ILE A 94 -6.25 7.45 -6.47
C ILE A 94 -5.58 8.65 -7.14
N ILE A 95 -5.97 8.92 -8.40
CA ILE A 95 -5.47 10.05 -9.19
C ILE A 95 -6.64 10.93 -9.65
N VAL A 96 -6.33 12.18 -9.99
CA VAL A 96 -7.30 13.13 -10.57
C VAL A 96 -6.66 13.90 -11.72
N PRO A 97 -7.47 14.36 -12.70
CA PRO A 97 -6.98 15.29 -13.71
C PRO A 97 -6.42 16.56 -13.06
N SER A 98 -5.27 17.04 -13.53
CA SER A 98 -4.64 18.27 -13.04
C SER A 98 -4.01 19.06 -14.17
N SER A 99 -3.90 20.37 -13.98
CA SER A 99 -3.15 21.28 -14.86
C SER A 99 -1.92 21.78 -14.09
N SER A 100 -0.89 20.94 -14.02
CA SER A 100 0.35 21.23 -13.30
C SER A 100 1.42 21.77 -14.25
N PRO A 101 2.25 22.73 -13.82
CA PRO A 101 3.45 23.12 -14.57
C PRO A 101 4.50 22.01 -14.60
N SER A 102 4.40 21.01 -13.72
CA SER A 102 5.29 19.87 -13.64
C SER A 102 4.68 18.62 -14.29
N ALA A 103 5.47 17.92 -15.11
CA ALA A 103 5.14 16.66 -15.75
C ALA A 103 6.38 15.76 -15.85
N SER A 104 6.23 14.50 -15.45
CA SER A 104 7.26 13.46 -15.57
C SER A 104 6.71 12.31 -16.43
N PRO A 105 7.55 11.67 -17.27
CA PRO A 105 7.10 10.54 -18.07
C PRO A 105 6.86 9.31 -17.18
N VAL A 106 5.77 8.58 -17.47
CA VAL A 106 5.52 7.24 -16.91
C VAL A 106 6.53 6.25 -17.51
N LEU A 107 6.68 5.06 -16.94
CA LEU A 107 7.36 3.91 -17.54
C LEU A 107 6.56 2.66 -17.21
N LEU A 108 6.33 1.78 -18.20
CA LEU A 108 5.76 0.45 -17.97
C LEU A 108 6.94 -0.52 -17.76
N VAL A 109 6.95 -1.22 -16.61
CA VAL A 109 8.06 -2.11 -16.16
C VAL A 109 7.68 -3.58 -16.18
#